data_AF-A0A0D0Q8T4-F1
#
_entry.id   AF-A0A0D0Q8T4-F1
#
_cell.length_a   1.000
_cell.length_b   1.000
_cell.length_c   1.000
_cell.angle_alpha   90.00
_cell.angle_beta   90.00
_cell.angle_gamma   90.00
#
_symmetry.space_group_name_H-M   'P 1'
#
loop_
_entity.id
_entity.type
_entity.pdbx_description
1 polymer ?
#
loop_
_entity_poly.entity_id
_entity_poly.type
_entity_poly.pdbx_seq_one_letter_code
_entity_poly.pdbx_strand_id
1 'polypeptide(L)'
;MRRTRPDRTARPAAPAPGGAAARQAALRLLTLVLAERRLLSDAAPVLAPLDPPDRARAQRLATDTLRGLARADALLAPLVERRPPMPVLNILRLGAVELAHGAAAHGVVNDLVGIAGRGKRTAGARGLVNAVLRRLSPDAEARWADLPAPRLPKWLRGPLVRAWGAETVAAMEAVHAMPPPLDLTARGDPAVLAHSLGGTLLPTGSVRLDGAGQVSALPGYDAGDWWVQDAAAALPVRLLDPRPGERVLDLCAAPGGKTMQLAATGAEVTALDLSDERLGRLRENLARTRLPAEVVVADALTWEGGPFDAILLDAPCSATGTIRRHPDLPFARSGEGLGDLIGLQARMIDRALALLGPGGRLVFCTCSLLPEEGEAQVRAAVERHEGVRAEPPEGAWIDARWSSPEGGLRVLPHHWAGRGGIDGFYMARLRRA
;
A
#
# COMPACT_ATOMS: atom_id res chain seq x y z
N MET A 1 36.96 42.53 51.24
CA MET A 1 35.65 42.28 50.61
C MET A 1 35.78 42.29 49.08
N ARG A 2 35.98 41.12 48.45
CA ARG A 2 35.82 40.96 47.00
C ARG A 2 34.77 39.88 46.78
N ARG A 3 33.62 40.30 46.24
CA ARG A 3 32.49 39.43 45.90
C ARG A 3 32.87 38.55 44.71
N THR A 4 32.81 37.25 44.89
CA THR A 4 32.85 36.22 43.84
C THR A 4 31.56 36.30 43.00
N ARG A 5 31.71 36.34 41.67
CA ARG A 5 30.59 36.16 40.72
C ARG A 5 30.33 34.66 40.54
N PRO A 6 29.08 34.18 40.52
CA PRO A 6 28.80 32.81 40.18
C PRO A 6 28.88 32.62 38.66
N ASP A 7 29.46 31.50 38.29
CA ASP A 7 29.62 30.98 36.95
C ASP A 7 28.25 30.66 36.34
N ARG A 8 27.90 31.30 35.21
CA ARG A 8 26.71 30.95 34.43
C ARG A 8 27.10 29.75 33.57
N THR A 9 26.97 28.55 34.14
CA THR A 9 26.92 27.32 33.37
C THR A 9 25.80 27.45 32.33
N ALA A 10 26.19 27.57 31.06
CA ALA A 10 25.26 27.58 29.94
C ALA A 10 24.46 26.28 29.96
N ARG A 11 23.14 26.39 30.13
CA ARG A 11 22.20 25.32 29.81
C ARG A 11 22.47 24.85 28.38
N PRO A 12 22.57 23.53 28.10
CA PRO A 12 22.63 23.06 26.74
C PRO A 12 21.39 23.55 25.99
N ALA A 13 21.60 24.17 24.83
CA ALA A 13 20.51 24.58 23.96
C ALA A 13 19.66 23.37 23.61
N ALA A 14 18.33 23.51 23.68
CA ALA A 14 17.40 22.48 23.23
C ALA A 14 17.73 22.09 21.77
N PRO A 15 17.66 20.80 21.41
CA PRO A 15 17.92 20.38 20.04
C PRO A 15 16.96 21.09 19.09
N ALA A 16 17.48 21.63 17.99
CA ALA A 16 16.68 22.20 16.92
C ALA A 16 15.65 21.15 16.43
N PRO A 17 14.41 21.55 16.10
CA PRO A 17 13.35 20.59 15.78
C PRO A 17 13.76 19.75 14.55
N GLY A 18 13.59 18.42 14.62
CA GLY A 18 14.01 17.38 13.63
C GLY A 18 13.41 17.47 12.21
N GLY A 19 13.00 18.66 11.77
CA GLY A 19 12.67 19.10 10.40
C GLY A 19 13.52 18.50 9.29
N ALA A 20 14.78 18.88 9.32
CA ALA A 20 15.65 18.81 8.15
C ALA A 20 16.10 17.39 7.81
N ALA A 21 16.32 16.52 8.81
CA ALA A 21 16.76 15.14 8.59
C ALA A 21 15.69 14.32 7.87
N ALA A 22 14.43 14.41 8.33
CA ALA A 22 13.30 13.77 7.69
C ALA A 22 13.09 14.25 6.24
N ARG A 23 13.16 15.57 5.99
CA ARG A 23 13.07 16.14 4.63
C ARG A 23 14.19 15.68 3.71
N GLN A 24 15.43 15.65 4.21
CA GLN A 24 16.57 15.17 3.44
C GLN A 24 16.41 13.69 3.07
N ALA A 25 15.93 12.87 4.00
CA ALA A 25 15.63 11.47 3.72
C ALA A 25 14.48 11.31 2.73
N ALA A 26 13.39 12.07 2.85
CA ALA A 26 12.29 12.09 1.90
C ALA A 26 12.78 12.41 0.46
N LEU A 27 13.70 13.37 0.31
CA LEU A 27 14.29 13.69 -1.00
C LEU A 27 15.10 12.52 -1.57
N ARG A 28 15.81 11.76 -0.74
CA ARG A 28 16.49 10.52 -1.17
C ARG A 28 15.49 9.47 -1.62
N LEU A 29 14.38 9.30 -0.89
CA LEU A 29 13.29 8.40 -1.29
C LEU A 29 12.69 8.79 -2.64
N LEU A 30 12.47 10.10 -2.87
CA LEU A 30 12.00 10.59 -4.17
C LEU A 30 12.99 10.31 -5.31
N THR A 31 14.30 10.37 -5.04
CA THR A 31 15.32 9.97 -6.03
C THR A 31 15.28 8.48 -6.33
N LEU A 32 15.17 7.62 -5.31
CA LEU A 32 15.04 6.17 -5.50
C LEU A 32 13.87 5.84 -6.44
N VAL A 33 12.71 6.47 -6.21
CA VAL A 33 11.51 6.21 -7.01
C VAL A 33 11.62 6.83 -8.40
N LEU A 34 11.84 8.14 -8.48
CA LEU A 34 11.67 8.90 -9.73
C LEU A 34 12.88 8.81 -10.67
N ALA A 35 14.07 8.50 -10.16
CA ALA A 35 15.28 8.40 -10.97
C ALA A 35 15.80 6.96 -11.08
N GLU A 36 15.78 6.20 -9.99
CA GLU A 36 16.34 4.83 -9.95
C GLU A 36 15.28 3.75 -10.20
N ARG A 37 13.99 4.12 -10.30
CA ARG A 37 12.85 3.20 -10.53
C ARG A 37 12.72 2.09 -9.47
N ARG A 38 13.04 2.42 -8.22
CA ARG A 38 12.93 1.51 -7.07
C ARG A 38 11.69 1.83 -6.24
N LEU A 39 11.08 0.82 -5.62
CA LEU A 39 9.93 1.04 -4.75
C LEU A 39 10.36 1.60 -3.39
N LEU A 40 9.45 2.25 -2.69
CA LEU A 40 9.66 2.70 -1.31
C LEU A 40 9.84 1.53 -0.34
N SER A 41 9.33 0.34 -0.65
CA SER A 41 9.60 -0.89 0.11
C SER A 41 11.09 -1.23 0.17
N ASP A 42 11.85 -0.84 -0.84
CA ASP A 42 13.28 -1.15 -0.96
C ASP A 42 14.16 -0.09 -0.27
N ALA A 43 13.53 0.86 0.44
CA ALA A 43 14.18 2.03 0.98
C ALA A 43 14.75 1.85 2.40
N ALA A 44 14.70 0.65 2.97
CA ALA A 44 15.21 0.36 4.31
C ALA A 44 16.62 0.93 4.57
N PRO A 45 17.61 0.83 3.64
CA PRO A 45 18.94 1.40 3.85
C PRO A 45 18.96 2.93 3.99
N VAL A 46 18.07 3.64 3.29
CA VAL A 46 17.99 5.11 3.32
C VAL A 46 17.46 5.63 4.65
N LEU A 47 16.66 4.80 5.32
CA LEU A 47 15.90 5.13 6.52
C LEU A 47 16.51 4.56 7.81
N ALA A 48 17.38 3.56 7.70
CA ALA A 48 18.05 2.93 8.84
C ALA A 48 18.76 3.92 9.78
N PRO A 49 19.45 4.99 9.30
CA PRO A 49 20.15 5.93 10.19
C PRO A 49 19.25 6.91 10.96
N LEU A 50 17.94 6.92 10.69
CA LEU A 50 16.99 7.84 11.33
C LEU A 50 16.31 7.17 12.51
N ASP A 51 16.07 7.98 13.54
CA ASP A 51 15.20 7.61 14.66
C ASP A 51 13.76 7.36 14.17
N PRO A 52 12.95 6.55 14.89
CA PRO A 52 11.62 6.16 14.44
C PRO A 52 10.67 7.32 14.05
N PRO A 53 10.61 8.46 14.78
CA PRO A 53 9.75 9.58 14.40
C PRO A 53 10.15 10.23 13.07
N ASP A 54 11.46 10.41 12.85
CA ASP A 54 11.99 11.00 11.62
C ASP A 54 11.85 10.05 10.44
N ARG A 55 12.01 8.75 10.66
CA ARG A 55 11.74 7.71 9.66
C ARG A 55 10.29 7.75 9.19
N ALA A 56 9.35 7.75 10.13
CA ALA A 56 7.92 7.81 9.82
C ALA A 56 7.57 9.11 9.09
N ARG A 57 8.16 10.24 9.50
CA ARG A 57 7.96 11.52 8.81
C ARG A 57 8.56 11.53 7.41
N ALA A 58 9.77 11.01 7.21
CA ALA A 58 10.41 10.94 5.89
C ALA A 58 9.57 10.11 4.91
N GLN A 59 9.05 8.96 5.35
CA GLN A 59 8.14 8.13 4.56
C GLN A 59 6.88 8.90 4.19
N ARG A 60 6.17 9.51 5.16
CA ARG A 60 4.96 10.30 4.90
C ARG A 60 5.22 11.40 3.87
N LEU A 61 6.27 12.20 4.06
CA LEU A 61 6.65 13.28 3.15
C LEU A 61 6.91 12.77 1.72
N ALA A 62 7.62 11.66 1.55
CA ALA A 62 7.86 11.07 0.25
C ALA A 62 6.57 10.53 -0.39
N THR A 63 5.77 9.78 0.37
CA THR A 63 4.48 9.24 -0.07
C THR A 63 3.53 10.34 -0.51
N ASP A 64 3.38 11.40 0.29
CA ASP A 64 2.50 12.53 -0.04
C ASP A 64 2.99 13.30 -1.26
N THR A 65 4.32 13.46 -1.39
CA THR A 65 4.91 14.12 -2.55
C THR A 65 4.70 13.31 -3.84
N LEU A 66 4.82 11.98 -3.79
CA LEU A 66 4.57 11.11 -4.94
C LEU A 66 3.09 11.08 -5.31
N ARG A 67 2.20 10.98 -4.31
CA ARG A 67 0.75 11.03 -4.51
C ARG A 67 0.33 12.32 -5.21
N GLY A 68 0.93 13.43 -4.81
CA GLY A 68 0.62 14.76 -5.30
C GLY A 68 1.53 15.29 -6.41
N LEU A 69 2.37 14.45 -7.03
CA LEU A 69 3.48 14.90 -7.88
C LEU A 69 3.04 15.81 -9.03
N ALA A 70 1.96 15.46 -9.73
CA ALA A 70 1.43 16.25 -10.83
C ALA A 70 0.82 17.59 -10.38
N ARG A 71 0.20 17.62 -9.20
CA ARG A 71 -0.30 18.87 -8.59
C ARG A 71 0.85 19.77 -8.18
N ALA A 72 1.89 19.21 -7.59
CA ALA A 72 3.11 19.95 -7.26
C ALA A 72 3.75 20.55 -8.52
N ASP A 73 3.87 19.77 -9.60
CA ASP A 73 4.37 20.28 -10.88
C ASP A 73 3.49 21.41 -11.45
N ALA A 74 2.16 21.30 -11.37
CA ALA A 74 1.24 22.33 -11.82
C ALA A 74 1.33 23.63 -10.98
N LEU A 75 1.51 23.53 -9.65
CA LEU A 75 1.74 24.69 -8.78
C LEU A 75 3.04 25.43 -9.12
N LEU A 76 4.10 24.66 -9.44
CA LEU A 76 5.43 25.17 -9.70
C LEU A 76 5.60 25.75 -11.11
N ALA A 77 4.88 25.21 -12.10
CA ALA A 77 4.97 25.62 -13.51
C ALA A 77 4.93 27.15 -13.74
N PRO A 78 3.98 27.93 -13.17
CA PRO A 78 3.95 29.38 -13.37
C PRO A 78 5.02 30.15 -12.58
N LEU A 79 5.76 29.49 -11.68
CA LEU A 79 6.75 30.11 -10.81
C LEU A 79 8.19 29.88 -11.26
N VAL A 80 8.39 29.03 -12.28
CA VAL A 80 9.72 28.60 -12.73
C VAL A 80 9.81 28.73 -14.25
N GLU A 81 10.61 29.69 -14.73
CA GLU A 81 10.78 29.95 -16.17
C GLU A 81 11.40 28.78 -16.94
N ARG A 82 12.44 28.14 -16.36
CA ARG A 82 13.11 26.98 -16.93
C ARG A 82 13.08 25.82 -15.96
N ARG A 83 12.59 24.67 -16.41
CA ARG A 83 12.52 23.45 -15.59
C ARG A 83 13.90 23.10 -15.00
N PRO A 84 14.05 23.06 -13.67
CA PRO A 84 15.34 22.80 -13.05
C PRO A 84 15.67 21.30 -13.09
N PRO A 85 16.95 20.93 -12.85
CA PRO A 85 17.34 19.53 -12.74
C PRO A 85 16.55 18.78 -11.66
N MET A 86 16.34 17.47 -11.85
CA MET A 86 15.48 16.65 -10.98
C MET A 86 15.75 16.79 -9.47
N PRO A 87 17.02 16.84 -8.98
CA PRO A 87 17.27 17.04 -7.55
C PRO A 87 16.72 18.37 -7.01
N VAL A 88 16.83 19.46 -7.77
CA VAL A 88 16.27 20.77 -7.40
C VAL A 88 14.75 20.74 -7.53
N LEU A 89 14.22 20.13 -8.58
CA LEU A 89 12.77 20.00 -8.78
C LEU A 89 12.12 19.20 -7.65
N ASN A 90 12.76 18.14 -7.15
CA ASN A 90 12.25 17.35 -6.03
C ASN A 90 12.25 18.16 -4.72
N ILE A 91 13.23 19.04 -4.50
CA ILE A 91 13.21 19.99 -3.37
C ILE A 91 11.99 20.92 -3.46
N LEU A 92 11.74 21.47 -4.66
CA LEU A 92 10.59 22.34 -4.90
C LEU A 92 9.26 21.59 -4.74
N ARG A 93 9.16 20.35 -5.26
CA ARG A 93 7.96 19.51 -5.14
C ARG A 93 7.64 19.18 -3.69
N LEU A 94 8.64 18.74 -2.92
CA LEU A 94 8.48 18.47 -1.49
C LEU A 94 7.99 19.72 -0.75
N GLY A 95 8.61 20.87 -1.01
CA GLY A 95 8.18 22.14 -0.41
C GLY A 95 6.78 22.56 -0.81
N ALA A 96 6.41 22.41 -2.09
CA ALA A 96 5.07 22.74 -2.58
C ALA A 96 4.00 21.89 -1.89
N VAL A 97 4.25 20.59 -1.73
CA VAL A 97 3.31 19.66 -1.07
C VAL A 97 3.19 19.95 0.43
N GLU A 98 4.31 20.19 1.12
CA GLU A 98 4.24 20.56 2.54
C GLU A 98 3.47 21.87 2.76
N LEU A 99 3.72 22.90 1.94
CA LEU A 99 2.99 24.16 2.02
C LEU A 99 1.50 24.00 1.69
N ALA A 100 1.17 23.18 0.69
CA ALA A 100 -0.21 22.88 0.31
C ALA A 100 -0.97 22.10 1.40
N HIS A 101 -0.27 21.38 2.28
CA HIS A 101 -0.84 20.68 3.42
C HIS A 101 -0.75 21.50 4.73
N GLY A 102 -0.54 22.82 4.64
CA GLY A 102 -0.60 23.74 5.78
C GLY A 102 0.65 23.73 6.68
N ALA A 103 1.79 23.17 6.24
CA ALA A 103 3.01 23.22 7.03
C ALA A 103 3.54 24.67 7.17
N ALA A 104 4.10 24.99 8.34
CA ALA A 104 4.60 26.34 8.64
C ALA A 104 5.65 26.82 7.62
N ALA A 105 5.28 27.82 6.81
CA ALA A 105 6.04 28.24 5.64
C ALA A 105 7.49 28.62 5.95
N HIS A 106 7.72 29.38 7.02
CA HIS A 106 9.08 29.78 7.43
C HIS A 106 9.99 28.56 7.68
N GLY A 107 9.48 27.54 8.37
CA GLY A 107 10.23 26.32 8.69
C GLY A 107 10.49 25.46 7.46
N VAL A 108 9.48 25.25 6.60
CA VAL A 108 9.62 24.49 5.34
C VAL A 108 10.67 25.14 4.44
N VAL A 109 10.54 26.45 4.19
CA VAL A 109 11.43 27.17 3.28
C VAL A 109 12.86 27.19 3.82
N ASN A 110 13.05 27.53 5.10
CA ASN A 110 14.39 27.61 5.69
C ASN A 110 15.13 26.26 5.59
N ASP A 111 14.46 25.17 5.95
CA ASP A 111 15.04 23.83 5.90
C ASP A 111 15.41 23.40 4.48
N LEU A 112 14.50 23.59 3.51
CA LEU A 112 14.73 23.19 2.12
C LEU A 112 15.79 24.04 1.43
N VAL A 113 15.88 25.34 1.76
CA VAL A 113 16.97 26.23 1.33
C VAL A 113 18.31 25.75 1.91
N GLY A 114 18.33 25.37 3.18
CA GLY A 114 19.51 24.78 3.83
C GLY A 114 19.93 23.46 3.20
N ILE A 115 18.98 22.56 2.92
CA ILE A 115 19.23 21.29 2.23
C ILE A 115 19.78 21.53 0.82
N ALA A 116 19.16 22.44 0.05
CA ALA A 116 19.63 22.80 -1.29
C ALA A 116 21.08 23.30 -1.25
N GLY A 117 21.42 24.18 -0.30
CA GLY A 117 22.76 24.74 -0.15
C GLY A 117 23.86 23.73 0.19
N ARG A 118 23.52 22.62 0.86
CA ARG A 118 24.50 21.55 1.20
C ARG A 118 24.73 20.55 0.06
N GLY A 119 23.82 20.46 -0.91
CA GLY A 119 23.93 19.49 -1.99
C GLY A 119 24.81 19.97 -3.14
N LYS A 120 25.80 19.17 -3.55
CA LYS A 120 26.73 19.50 -4.66
C LYS A 120 26.01 19.86 -5.96
N ARG A 121 24.90 19.18 -6.27
CA ARG A 121 24.09 19.38 -7.49
C ARG A 121 22.96 20.40 -7.33
N THR A 122 22.77 20.96 -6.13
CA THR A 122 21.63 21.82 -5.78
C THR A 122 22.05 23.17 -5.20
N ALA A 123 23.30 23.34 -4.79
CA ALA A 123 23.79 24.54 -4.10
C ALA A 123 23.55 25.83 -4.88
N GLY A 124 23.80 25.81 -6.20
CA GLY A 124 23.56 26.96 -7.09
C GLY A 124 22.08 27.36 -7.20
N ALA A 125 21.14 26.48 -6.84
CA ALA A 125 19.71 26.75 -6.90
C ALA A 125 19.12 27.23 -5.56
N ARG A 126 19.94 27.53 -4.54
CA ARG A 126 19.47 27.99 -3.22
C ARG A 126 18.55 29.21 -3.32
N GLY A 127 18.93 30.20 -4.15
CA GLY A 127 18.13 31.40 -4.39
C GLY A 127 16.79 31.10 -5.04
N LEU A 128 16.79 30.21 -6.06
CA LEU A 128 15.58 29.75 -6.74
C LEU A 128 14.63 29.06 -5.76
N VAL A 129 15.12 28.11 -4.95
CA VAL A 129 14.31 27.40 -3.95
C VAL A 129 13.63 28.37 -2.98
N ASN A 130 14.38 29.34 -2.46
CA ASN A 130 13.83 30.35 -1.56
C ASN A 130 12.77 31.22 -2.24
N ALA A 131 13.07 31.73 -3.44
CA ALA A 131 12.17 32.63 -4.15
C ALA A 131 10.85 31.95 -4.54
N VAL A 132 10.92 30.74 -5.09
CA VAL A 132 9.75 29.98 -5.56
C VAL A 132 8.85 29.60 -4.39
N LEU A 133 9.40 29.00 -3.33
CA LEU A 133 8.57 28.53 -2.22
C LEU A 133 7.97 29.68 -1.40
N ARG A 134 8.67 30.80 -1.23
CA ARG A 134 8.09 32.01 -0.60
C ARG A 134 6.97 32.63 -1.42
N ARG A 135 7.11 32.61 -2.76
CA ARG A 135 6.07 33.10 -3.66
C ARG A 135 4.84 32.18 -3.68
N LEU A 136 5.06 30.87 -3.52
CA LEU A 136 3.97 29.89 -3.46
C LEU A 136 3.20 29.91 -2.14
N SER A 137 3.88 30.14 -1.01
CA SER A 137 3.33 29.88 0.33
C SER A 137 1.99 30.55 0.69
N PRO A 138 1.69 31.81 0.30
CA PRO A 138 0.47 32.48 0.76
C PRO A 138 -0.82 31.76 0.34
N ASP A 139 -0.85 31.20 -0.88
CA ASP A 139 -2.06 30.65 -1.49
C ASP A 139 -1.90 29.15 -1.84
N ALA A 140 -0.88 28.48 -1.31
CA ALA A 140 -0.51 27.12 -1.71
C ALA A 140 -1.66 26.11 -1.49
N GLU A 141 -2.32 26.19 -0.33
CA GLU A 141 -3.42 25.29 0.06
C GLU A 141 -4.66 25.50 -0.83
N ALA A 142 -5.09 26.76 -1.01
CA ALA A 142 -6.23 27.09 -1.87
C ALA A 142 -5.97 26.65 -3.33
N ARG A 143 -4.81 27.00 -3.88
CA ARG A 143 -4.45 26.60 -5.26
C ARG A 143 -4.31 25.09 -5.42
N TRP A 144 -3.89 24.37 -4.38
CA TRP A 144 -3.81 22.91 -4.40
C TRP A 144 -5.18 22.26 -4.48
N ALA A 145 -6.15 22.79 -3.72
CA ALA A 145 -7.52 22.28 -3.67
C ALA A 145 -8.20 22.39 -5.04
N ASP A 146 -7.93 23.46 -5.80
CA ASP A 146 -8.49 23.70 -7.14
C ASP A 146 -7.87 22.83 -8.24
N LEU A 147 -6.74 22.17 -7.99
CA LEU A 147 -6.07 21.36 -9.00
C LEU A 147 -6.76 19.99 -9.16
N PRO A 148 -6.87 19.48 -10.40
CA PRO A 148 -7.44 18.16 -10.65
C PRO A 148 -6.62 17.06 -9.98
N ALA A 149 -7.25 15.89 -9.80
CA ALA A 149 -6.55 14.70 -9.33
C ALA A 149 -5.39 14.34 -10.30
N PRO A 150 -4.22 13.92 -9.78
CA PRO A 150 -3.13 13.43 -10.61
C PRO A 150 -3.56 12.25 -11.49
N ARG A 151 -3.24 12.35 -12.78
CA ARG A 151 -3.46 11.25 -13.73
C ARG A 151 -2.38 10.19 -13.61
N LEU A 152 -2.76 8.94 -13.77
CA LEU A 152 -1.86 7.81 -13.89
C LEU A 152 -0.96 7.97 -15.12
N PRO A 153 0.29 7.47 -15.07
CA PRO A 153 1.19 7.44 -16.23
C PRO A 153 0.60 6.68 -17.41
N LYS A 154 1.00 7.07 -18.63
CA LYS A 154 0.44 6.54 -19.89
C LYS A 154 0.48 5.01 -19.99
N TRP A 155 1.57 4.40 -19.51
CA TRP A 155 1.78 2.95 -19.57
C TRP A 155 0.67 2.19 -18.83
N LEU A 156 0.11 2.76 -17.77
CA LEU A 156 -0.96 2.15 -16.97
C LEU A 156 -2.34 2.72 -17.31
N ARG A 157 -2.45 4.05 -17.49
CA ARG A 157 -3.73 4.70 -17.79
C ARG A 157 -4.35 4.18 -19.08
N GLY A 158 -3.55 3.97 -20.14
CA GLY A 158 -4.05 3.48 -21.42
C GLY A 158 -4.76 2.12 -21.31
N PRO A 159 -4.10 1.07 -20.78
CA PRO A 159 -4.72 -0.22 -20.49
C PRO A 159 -5.98 -0.11 -19.61
N LEU A 160 -5.92 0.65 -18.52
CA LEU A 160 -7.07 0.78 -17.62
C LEU A 160 -8.26 1.49 -18.28
N VAL A 161 -8.03 2.49 -19.13
CA VAL A 161 -9.11 3.16 -19.87
C VAL A 161 -9.75 2.21 -20.88
N ARG A 162 -8.97 1.33 -21.52
CA ARG A 162 -9.52 0.29 -22.40
C ARG A 162 -10.36 -0.74 -21.64
N ALA A 163 -9.95 -1.11 -20.43
CA ALA A 163 -10.66 -2.09 -19.61
C ALA A 163 -11.91 -1.51 -18.94
N TRP A 164 -11.82 -0.29 -18.39
CA TRP A 164 -12.81 0.25 -17.45
C TRP A 164 -13.49 1.54 -17.90
N GLY A 165 -13.03 2.15 -19.00
CA GLY A 165 -13.52 3.44 -19.49
C GLY A 165 -12.87 4.65 -18.81
N ALA A 166 -12.89 5.80 -19.50
CA ALA A 166 -12.17 7.00 -19.07
C ALA A 166 -12.72 7.62 -17.78
N GLU A 167 -14.04 7.59 -17.59
CA GLU A 167 -14.74 8.12 -16.41
C GLU A 167 -14.40 7.31 -15.16
N THR A 168 -14.51 5.99 -15.24
CA THR A 168 -14.17 5.06 -14.15
C THR A 168 -12.72 5.24 -13.71
N VAL A 169 -11.78 5.34 -14.65
CA VAL A 169 -10.36 5.55 -14.32
C VAL A 169 -10.12 6.93 -13.69
N ALA A 170 -10.84 7.97 -14.12
CA ALA A 170 -10.79 9.28 -13.47
C ALA A 170 -11.31 9.22 -12.02
N ALA A 171 -12.36 8.44 -11.75
CA ALA A 171 -12.87 8.21 -10.40
C ALA A 171 -11.85 7.42 -9.53
N MET A 172 -11.12 6.45 -10.11
CA MET A 172 -10.03 5.77 -9.41
C MET A 172 -8.89 6.73 -9.06
N GLU A 173 -8.50 7.61 -9.99
CA GLU A 173 -7.46 8.62 -9.78
C GLU A 173 -7.83 9.61 -8.67
N ALA A 174 -9.10 10.00 -8.57
CA ALA A 174 -9.58 10.82 -7.47
C ALA A 174 -9.38 10.13 -6.11
N VAL A 175 -9.64 8.82 -6.02
CA VAL A 175 -9.36 8.03 -4.81
C VAL A 175 -7.87 7.88 -4.55
N HIS A 176 -7.05 7.62 -5.58
CA HIS A 176 -5.59 7.53 -5.43
C HIS A 176 -4.96 8.83 -4.91
N ALA A 177 -5.57 9.98 -5.21
CA ALA A 177 -5.11 11.29 -4.78
C ALA A 177 -5.35 11.57 -3.29
N MET A 178 -6.13 10.74 -2.59
CA MET A 178 -6.41 10.88 -1.16
C MET A 178 -5.55 9.91 -0.33
N PRO A 179 -5.12 10.31 0.88
CA PRO A 179 -4.52 9.37 1.84
C PRO A 179 -5.52 8.25 2.18
N PRO A 180 -5.14 6.97 2.06
CA PRO A 180 -6.05 5.88 2.37
C PRO A 180 -6.25 5.76 3.89
N PRO A 181 -7.48 5.49 4.36
CA PRO A 181 -7.74 5.20 5.76
C PRO A 181 -7.05 3.90 6.21
N LEU A 182 -6.97 3.73 7.52
CA LEU A 182 -6.44 2.50 8.12
C LEU A 182 -7.59 1.50 8.27
N ASP A 183 -7.41 0.31 7.70
CA ASP A 183 -8.35 -0.79 7.87
C ASP A 183 -7.73 -1.87 8.76
N LEU A 184 -8.55 -2.39 9.66
CA LEU A 184 -8.21 -3.42 10.61
C LEU A 184 -9.11 -4.63 10.41
N THR A 185 -8.56 -5.81 10.64
CA THR A 185 -9.34 -7.05 10.78
C THR A 185 -9.26 -7.49 12.23
N ALA A 186 -10.43 -7.72 12.82
CA ALA A 186 -10.56 -8.18 14.19
C ALA A 186 -10.25 -9.68 14.27
N ARG A 187 -9.57 -10.09 15.34
CA ARG A 187 -9.44 -11.50 15.72
C ARG A 187 -10.78 -12.05 16.24
N GLY A 188 -11.51 -11.21 16.98
CA GLY A 188 -12.83 -11.52 17.55
C GLY A 188 -13.94 -10.75 16.83
N ASP A 189 -14.90 -10.22 17.60
CA ASP A 189 -16.03 -9.47 17.06
C ASP A 189 -15.60 -8.08 16.52
N PRO A 190 -15.76 -7.80 15.21
CA PRO A 190 -15.40 -6.52 14.64
C PRO A 190 -16.29 -5.36 15.11
N ALA A 191 -17.53 -5.61 15.57
CA ALA A 191 -18.38 -4.55 16.14
C ALA A 191 -17.83 -4.06 17.48
N VAL A 192 -17.32 -4.97 18.32
CA VAL A 192 -16.65 -4.63 19.59
C VAL A 192 -15.38 -3.84 19.32
N LEU A 193 -14.58 -4.24 18.32
CA LEU A 193 -13.37 -3.51 17.93
C LEU A 193 -13.69 -2.11 17.39
N ALA A 194 -14.72 -1.98 16.55
CA ALA A 194 -15.16 -0.69 16.04
C ALA A 194 -15.56 0.25 17.18
N HIS A 195 -16.33 -0.25 18.16
CA HIS A 195 -16.70 0.54 19.33
C HIS A 195 -15.48 0.96 20.17
N SER A 196 -14.55 0.04 20.43
CA SER A 196 -13.40 0.32 21.31
C SER A 196 -12.40 1.31 20.72
N LEU A 197 -12.23 1.32 19.39
CA LEU A 197 -11.32 2.22 18.70
C LEU A 197 -12.00 3.46 18.11
N GLY A 198 -13.31 3.62 18.30
CA GLY A 198 -14.09 4.68 17.65
C GLY A 198 -14.07 4.58 16.11
N GLY A 199 -13.95 3.35 15.59
CA GLY A 199 -13.90 3.05 14.18
C GLY A 199 -15.27 2.84 13.54
N THR A 200 -15.29 2.85 12.21
CA THR A 200 -16.47 2.50 11.42
C THR A 200 -16.41 1.03 11.02
N LEU A 201 -17.40 0.24 11.44
CA LEU A 201 -17.59 -1.11 10.92
C LEU A 201 -18.04 -1.06 9.46
N LEU A 202 -17.26 -1.67 8.57
CA LEU A 202 -17.58 -1.73 7.13
C LEU A 202 -18.52 -2.90 6.82
N PRO A 203 -19.29 -2.84 5.71
CA PRO A 203 -20.22 -3.92 5.32
C PRO A 203 -19.55 -5.30 5.18
N THR A 204 -18.24 -5.32 4.94
CA THR A 204 -17.46 -6.55 4.75
C THR A 204 -16.81 -7.08 6.04
N GLY A 205 -17.01 -6.42 7.18
CA GLY A 205 -16.54 -6.86 8.50
C GLY A 205 -15.20 -6.28 8.94
N SER A 206 -14.48 -5.54 8.08
CA SER A 206 -13.29 -4.78 8.49
C SER A 206 -13.70 -3.54 9.31
N VAL A 207 -12.81 -3.08 10.19
CA VAL A 207 -12.96 -1.85 10.96
C VAL A 207 -12.08 -0.76 10.37
N ARG A 208 -12.68 0.36 9.99
CA ARG A 208 -11.98 1.51 9.40
C ARG A 208 -11.75 2.59 10.43
N LEU A 209 -10.52 3.09 10.49
CA LEU A 209 -10.10 4.21 11.33
C LEU A 209 -9.63 5.38 10.46
N ASP A 210 -10.16 6.56 10.78
CA ASP A 210 -9.67 7.83 10.24
C ASP A 210 -8.65 8.43 11.21
N GLY A 211 -7.48 8.83 10.70
CA GLY A 211 -6.48 9.54 11.52
C GLY A 211 -5.86 8.72 12.66
N ALA A 212 -5.74 7.40 12.52
CA ALA A 212 -5.35 6.44 13.56
C ALA A 212 -3.96 6.65 14.22
N GLY A 213 -3.17 7.63 13.78
CA GLY A 213 -1.86 7.94 14.35
C GLY A 213 -0.87 6.77 14.26
N GLN A 214 -0.19 6.48 15.37
CA GLN A 214 0.77 5.37 15.44
C GLN A 214 0.03 4.05 15.72
N VAL A 215 0.01 3.15 14.73
CA VAL A 215 -0.67 1.84 14.79
C VAL A 215 -0.29 1.05 16.04
N SER A 216 1.00 0.97 16.37
CA SER A 216 1.48 0.18 17.52
C SER A 216 1.06 0.74 18.88
N ALA A 217 0.57 1.98 18.94
CA ALA A 217 0.07 2.61 20.16
C ALA A 217 -1.45 2.47 20.32
N LEU A 218 -2.15 1.90 19.33
CA LEU A 218 -3.58 1.70 19.39
C LEU A 218 -3.94 0.57 20.38
N PRO A 219 -5.00 0.71 21.18
CA PRO A 219 -5.48 -0.33 22.08
C PRO A 219 -5.69 -1.68 21.36
N GLY A 220 -5.29 -2.78 21.99
CA GLY A 220 -5.41 -4.13 21.45
C GLY A 220 -4.31 -4.57 20.48
N TYR A 221 -3.38 -3.67 20.08
CA TYR A 221 -2.27 -4.04 19.20
C TYR A 221 -1.36 -5.12 19.82
N ASP A 222 -0.79 -4.85 21.01
CA ASP A 222 0.12 -5.77 21.71
C ASP A 222 -0.59 -7.06 22.18
N ALA A 223 -1.89 -6.96 22.48
CA ALA A 223 -2.72 -8.11 22.84
C ALA A 223 -3.04 -9.02 21.64
N GLY A 224 -2.85 -8.52 20.42
CA GLY A 224 -3.15 -9.27 19.21
C GLY A 224 -4.63 -9.36 18.89
N ASP A 225 -5.43 -8.40 19.35
CA ASP A 225 -6.89 -8.39 19.15
C ASP A 225 -7.28 -8.10 17.70
N TRP A 226 -6.34 -7.58 16.92
CA TRP A 226 -6.50 -7.22 15.52
C TRP A 226 -5.14 -7.12 14.81
N TRP A 227 -5.21 -6.98 13.48
CA TRP A 227 -4.08 -6.64 12.62
C TRP A 227 -4.51 -5.68 11.51
N VAL A 228 -3.53 -5.00 10.92
CA VAL A 228 -3.75 -4.11 9.77
C VAL A 228 -3.95 -4.95 8.52
N GLN A 229 -5.06 -4.75 7.83
CA GLN A 229 -5.39 -5.41 6.56
C GLN A 229 -6.41 -4.55 5.83
N ASP A 230 -6.10 -4.17 4.58
CA ASP A 230 -7.04 -3.44 3.73
C ASP A 230 -8.37 -4.20 3.61
N ALA A 231 -9.48 -3.47 3.58
CA ALA A 231 -10.80 -4.09 3.46
C ALA A 231 -10.94 -4.99 2.22
N ALA A 232 -10.28 -4.66 1.10
CA ALA A 232 -10.22 -5.50 -0.09
C ALA A 232 -9.40 -6.78 0.13
N ALA A 233 -8.27 -6.65 0.83
CA ALA A 233 -7.37 -7.76 1.12
C ALA A 233 -7.96 -8.77 2.14
N ALA A 234 -9.04 -8.41 2.83
CA ALA A 234 -9.80 -9.30 3.72
C ALA A 234 -10.88 -10.13 2.99
N LEU A 235 -11.26 -9.73 1.78
CA LEU A 235 -12.34 -10.39 1.02
C LEU A 235 -11.99 -11.80 0.51
N PRO A 236 -10.75 -12.10 0.05
CA PRO A 236 -10.42 -13.42 -0.47
C PRO A 236 -10.63 -14.55 0.54
N VAL A 237 -10.29 -14.34 1.81
CA VAL A 237 -10.54 -15.33 2.87
C VAL A 237 -12.03 -15.48 3.14
N ARG A 238 -12.79 -14.38 3.10
CA ARG A 238 -14.26 -14.44 3.22
C ARG A 238 -14.91 -15.19 2.06
N LEU A 239 -14.37 -15.04 0.85
CA LEU A 239 -14.78 -15.79 -0.34
C LEU A 239 -14.40 -17.27 -0.26
N LEU A 240 -13.22 -17.57 0.29
CA LEU A 240 -12.77 -18.93 0.50
C LEU A 240 -13.65 -19.64 1.53
N ASP A 241 -14.17 -18.92 2.52
CA ASP A 241 -15.09 -19.42 3.54
C ASP A 241 -14.52 -20.66 4.26
N PRO A 242 -13.30 -20.60 4.83
CA PRO A 242 -12.67 -21.71 5.54
C PRO A 242 -13.48 -22.12 6.77
N ARG A 243 -13.53 -23.41 7.05
CA ARG A 243 -14.23 -24.00 8.20
C ARG A 243 -13.22 -24.43 9.28
N PRO A 244 -13.61 -24.43 10.57
CA PRO A 244 -12.78 -24.98 11.62
C PRO A 244 -12.35 -26.42 11.32
N GLY A 245 -11.05 -26.71 11.47
CA GLY A 245 -10.47 -28.04 11.22
C GLY A 245 -10.19 -28.37 9.75
N GLU A 246 -10.56 -27.53 8.77
CA GLU A 246 -10.11 -27.72 7.38
C GLU A 246 -8.61 -27.50 7.27
N ARG A 247 -7.93 -28.33 6.47
CA ARG A 247 -6.54 -28.12 6.07
C ARG A 247 -6.51 -27.06 4.97
N VAL A 248 -5.97 -25.89 5.29
CA VAL A 248 -5.94 -24.74 4.38
C VAL A 248 -4.51 -24.31 4.07
N LEU A 249 -4.22 -24.15 2.77
CA LEU A 249 -2.93 -23.63 2.31
C LEU A 249 -3.06 -22.15 1.94
N ASP A 250 -2.20 -21.31 2.49
CA ASP A 250 -1.99 -19.92 2.06
C ASP A 250 -0.72 -19.86 1.19
N LEU A 251 -0.90 -19.76 -0.13
CA LEU A 251 0.18 -19.67 -1.10
C LEU A 251 0.57 -18.20 -1.33
N CYS A 252 1.88 -17.92 -1.19
CA CYS A 252 2.44 -16.57 -1.16
C CYS A 252 2.00 -15.77 0.07
N ALA A 253 2.06 -16.42 1.23
CA ALA A 253 1.47 -15.98 2.47
C ALA A 253 2.02 -14.64 3.02
N ALA A 254 3.27 -14.27 2.71
CA ALA A 254 3.88 -13.12 3.36
C ALA A 254 3.28 -11.79 2.85
N PRO A 255 2.95 -10.81 3.72
CA PRO A 255 3.39 -10.69 5.12
C PRO A 255 2.43 -11.27 6.18
N GLY A 256 1.39 -12.03 5.80
CA GLY A 256 0.62 -12.88 6.72
C GLY A 256 -0.75 -12.37 7.16
N GLY A 257 -1.25 -11.26 6.60
CA GLY A 257 -2.59 -10.75 6.94
C GLY A 257 -3.71 -11.77 6.65
N LYS A 258 -3.64 -12.40 5.47
CA LYS A 258 -4.58 -13.46 5.06
C LYS A 258 -4.36 -14.74 5.87
N THR A 259 -3.11 -15.12 6.15
CA THR A 259 -2.77 -16.23 7.04
C THR A 259 -3.42 -16.09 8.42
N MET A 260 -3.29 -14.92 9.06
CA MET A 260 -3.95 -14.66 10.35
C MET A 260 -5.46 -14.77 10.24
N GLN A 261 -6.04 -14.24 9.17
CA GLN A 261 -7.48 -14.32 8.94
C GLN A 261 -7.96 -15.76 8.75
N LEU A 262 -7.20 -16.60 8.04
CA LEU A 262 -7.45 -18.04 7.91
C LEU A 262 -7.33 -18.75 9.26
N ALA A 263 -6.25 -18.50 10.00
CA ALA A 263 -6.02 -19.14 11.31
C ALA A 263 -7.10 -18.74 12.34
N ALA A 264 -7.59 -17.50 12.27
CA ALA A 264 -8.65 -17.02 13.15
C ALA A 264 -10.00 -17.73 12.92
N THR A 265 -10.21 -18.39 11.78
CA THR A 265 -11.42 -19.22 11.56
C THR A 265 -11.33 -20.60 12.21
N GLY A 266 -10.19 -20.94 12.81
CA GLY A 266 -9.93 -22.27 13.39
C GLY A 266 -9.51 -23.33 12.36
N ALA A 267 -9.13 -22.92 11.14
CA ALA A 267 -8.56 -23.82 10.14
C ALA A 267 -7.13 -24.26 10.53
N GLU A 268 -6.71 -25.43 10.04
CA GLU A 268 -5.33 -25.90 10.12
C GLU A 268 -4.53 -25.30 8.96
N VAL A 269 -3.84 -24.18 9.23
CA VAL A 269 -3.21 -23.37 8.18
C VAL A 269 -1.74 -23.73 7.97
N THR A 270 -1.39 -24.02 6.72
CA THR A 270 0.00 -24.00 6.22
C THR A 270 0.22 -22.72 5.42
N ALA A 271 1.18 -21.90 5.81
CA ALA A 271 1.58 -20.65 5.17
C ALA A 271 2.89 -20.83 4.42
N LEU A 272 2.86 -20.71 3.09
CA LEU A 272 4.00 -20.95 2.22
C LEU A 272 4.42 -19.67 1.50
N ASP A 273 5.70 -19.31 1.58
CA ASP A 273 6.30 -18.24 0.78
C ASP A 273 7.76 -18.58 0.45
N LEU A 274 8.26 -18.06 -0.67
CA LEU A 274 9.64 -18.26 -1.11
C LEU A 274 10.64 -17.46 -0.24
N SER A 275 10.21 -16.34 0.32
CA SER A 275 11.09 -15.40 1.02
C SER A 275 11.03 -15.56 2.54
N ASP A 276 12.08 -16.14 3.12
CA ASP A 276 12.20 -16.25 4.58
C ASP A 276 12.23 -14.88 5.28
N GLU A 277 12.87 -13.88 4.66
CA GLU A 277 12.89 -12.50 5.16
C GLU A 277 11.46 -11.93 5.28
N ARG A 278 10.62 -12.10 4.26
CA ARG A 278 9.22 -11.62 4.32
C ARG A 278 8.41 -12.42 5.34
N LEU A 279 8.69 -13.71 5.51
CA LEU A 279 8.08 -14.57 6.52
C LEU A 279 8.45 -14.18 7.96
N GLY A 280 9.56 -13.46 8.17
CA GLY A 280 9.87 -12.87 9.48
C GLY A 280 8.71 -12.05 10.07
N ARG A 281 8.12 -11.16 9.26
CA ARG A 281 6.94 -10.36 9.65
C ARG A 281 5.69 -11.20 9.90
N LEU A 282 5.53 -12.30 9.17
CA LEU A 282 4.41 -13.22 9.37
C LEU A 282 4.56 -13.93 10.73
N ARG A 283 5.75 -14.43 11.06
CA ARG A 283 6.05 -15.09 12.34
C ARG A 283 5.84 -14.14 13.54
N GLU A 284 6.31 -12.90 13.44
CA GLU A 284 6.08 -11.86 14.45
C GLU A 284 4.58 -11.62 14.68
N ASN A 285 3.80 -11.52 13.61
CA ASN A 285 2.37 -11.29 13.69
C ASN A 285 1.59 -12.49 14.25
N LEU A 286 1.94 -13.72 13.86
CA LEU A 286 1.36 -14.94 14.44
C LEU A 286 1.65 -15.03 15.94
N ALA A 287 2.89 -14.75 16.35
CA ALA A 287 3.28 -14.73 17.76
C ALA A 287 2.49 -13.68 18.56
N ARG A 288 2.36 -12.45 18.03
CA ARG A 288 1.61 -11.36 18.66
C ARG A 288 0.12 -11.70 18.78
N THR A 289 -0.48 -12.23 17.72
CA THR A 289 -1.92 -12.58 17.67
C THR A 289 -2.26 -13.92 18.31
N ARG A 290 -1.24 -14.74 18.65
CA ARG A 290 -1.37 -16.10 19.17
C ARG A 290 -2.23 -16.99 18.26
N LEU A 291 -2.10 -16.78 16.96
CA LEU A 291 -2.78 -17.57 15.94
C LEU A 291 -1.84 -18.67 15.43
N PRO A 292 -2.29 -19.94 15.39
CA PRO A 292 -1.45 -21.04 14.92
C PRO A 292 -1.42 -21.08 13.39
N ALA A 293 -0.23 -21.23 12.81
CA ALA A 293 -0.04 -21.65 11.42
C ALA A 293 1.35 -22.30 11.28
N GLU A 294 1.45 -23.32 10.45
CA GLU A 294 2.72 -23.87 10.01
C GLU A 294 3.35 -22.92 8.98
N VAL A 295 4.62 -22.54 9.15
CA VAL A 295 5.31 -21.63 8.23
C VAL A 295 6.37 -22.38 7.44
N VAL A 296 6.19 -22.42 6.11
CA VAL A 296 7.06 -23.15 5.19
C VAL A 296 7.76 -22.19 4.25
N VAL A 297 9.09 -22.27 4.19
CA VAL A 297 9.91 -21.54 3.22
C VAL A 297 10.18 -22.46 2.04
N ALA A 298 9.47 -22.26 0.93
CA ALA A 298 9.63 -23.08 -0.27
C ALA A 298 9.13 -22.37 -1.53
N ASP A 299 9.59 -22.85 -2.69
CA ASP A 299 9.00 -22.45 -3.97
C ASP A 299 7.67 -23.18 -4.17
N ALA A 300 6.59 -22.40 -4.28
CA ALA A 300 5.24 -22.91 -4.48
C ALA A 300 5.14 -23.85 -5.69
N LEU A 301 5.91 -23.61 -6.76
CA LEU A 301 5.86 -24.40 -8.00
C LEU A 301 6.44 -25.81 -7.86
N THR A 302 7.36 -26.02 -6.91
CA THR A 302 8.08 -27.30 -6.75
C THR A 302 7.82 -27.97 -5.41
N TRP A 303 7.30 -27.24 -4.41
CA TRP A 303 7.00 -27.78 -3.10
C TRP A 303 5.96 -28.89 -3.17
N GLU A 304 6.23 -30.01 -2.49
CA GLU A 304 5.34 -31.16 -2.39
C GLU A 304 4.59 -31.13 -1.06
N GLY A 305 3.27 -31.31 -1.10
CA GLY A 305 2.39 -31.29 0.06
C GLY A 305 0.94 -31.67 -0.29
N GLY A 306 0.01 -31.36 0.60
CA GLY A 306 -1.42 -31.67 0.43
C GLY A 306 -1.81 -33.11 0.80
N PRO A 307 -3.00 -33.58 0.39
CA PRO A 307 -4.06 -32.77 -0.20
C PRO A 307 -4.62 -31.73 0.79
N PHE A 308 -5.09 -30.60 0.27
CA PHE A 308 -5.77 -29.55 1.05
C PHE A 308 -7.25 -29.48 0.73
N ASP A 309 -8.06 -29.10 1.73
CA ASP A 309 -9.51 -28.89 1.58
C ASP A 309 -9.81 -27.55 0.89
N ALA A 310 -8.99 -26.53 1.23
CA ALA A 310 -9.08 -25.20 0.64
C ALA A 310 -7.68 -24.61 0.41
N ILE A 311 -7.54 -23.81 -0.64
CA ILE A 311 -6.30 -23.09 -0.93
C ILE A 311 -6.63 -21.63 -1.22
N LEU A 312 -5.87 -20.74 -0.61
CA LEU A 312 -5.82 -19.33 -0.96
C LEU A 312 -4.54 -19.08 -1.76
N LEU A 313 -4.68 -18.56 -2.97
CA LEU A 313 -3.55 -18.13 -3.80
C LEU A 313 -3.61 -16.60 -3.94
N ASP A 314 -2.82 -15.90 -3.13
CA ASP A 314 -2.58 -14.46 -3.25
C ASP A 314 -1.39 -14.24 -4.19
N ALA A 315 -1.64 -14.35 -5.49
CA ALA A 315 -0.56 -14.52 -6.45
C ALA A 315 0.30 -13.24 -6.59
N PRO A 316 1.63 -13.39 -6.79
CA PRO A 316 2.49 -12.28 -7.15
C PRO A 316 1.95 -11.57 -8.39
N CYS A 317 1.79 -10.24 -8.32
CA CYS A 317 1.15 -9.45 -9.37
C CYS A 317 1.75 -8.05 -9.49
N SER A 318 1.24 -7.27 -10.44
CA SER A 318 1.67 -5.88 -10.67
C SER A 318 1.35 -4.93 -9.52
N ALA A 319 0.52 -5.34 -8.56
CA ALA A 319 0.04 -4.57 -7.42
C ALA A 319 -0.63 -3.23 -7.77
N THR A 320 -1.08 -3.06 -9.03
CA THR A 320 -1.69 -1.82 -9.54
C THR A 320 -2.97 -1.42 -8.81
N GLY A 321 -3.61 -2.32 -8.07
CA GLY A 321 -4.76 -2.01 -7.20
C GLY A 321 -4.39 -1.30 -5.89
N THR A 322 -3.11 -1.30 -5.51
CA THR A 322 -2.66 -0.76 -4.22
C THR A 322 -2.10 0.67 -4.30
N ILE A 323 -2.26 1.35 -5.45
CA ILE A 323 -1.63 2.65 -5.75
C ILE A 323 -1.93 3.74 -4.69
N ARG A 324 -3.12 3.72 -4.08
CA ARG A 324 -3.44 4.70 -3.02
C ARG A 324 -2.52 4.56 -1.79
N ARG A 325 -2.05 3.34 -1.50
CA ARG A 325 -1.09 3.01 -0.43
C ARG A 325 0.35 3.07 -0.91
N HIS A 326 0.58 2.75 -2.18
CA HIS A 326 1.89 2.74 -2.86
C HIS A 326 1.91 3.72 -4.05
N PRO A 327 1.85 5.04 -3.81
CA PRO A 327 1.84 6.04 -4.89
C PRO A 327 3.16 6.11 -5.66
N ASP A 328 4.20 5.42 -5.19
CA ASP A 328 5.47 5.20 -5.87
C ASP A 328 5.37 4.21 -7.05
N LEU A 329 4.47 3.23 -6.95
CA LEU A 329 4.36 2.12 -7.90
C LEU A 329 4.23 2.59 -9.37
N PRO A 330 3.36 3.57 -9.72
CA PRO A 330 3.22 4.01 -11.10
C PRO A 330 4.49 4.64 -11.70
N PHE A 331 5.38 5.15 -10.84
CA PHE A 331 6.61 5.82 -11.25
C PHE A 331 7.83 4.89 -11.24
N ALA A 332 7.84 3.90 -10.34
CA ALA A 332 8.90 2.89 -10.25
C ALA A 332 8.73 1.75 -11.25
N ARG A 333 7.57 1.64 -11.91
CA ARG A 333 7.27 0.59 -12.90
C ARG A 333 6.96 1.19 -14.27
N SER A 334 7.20 0.41 -15.31
CA SER A 334 7.04 0.76 -16.73
C SER A 334 6.04 -0.12 -17.47
N GLY A 335 5.55 -1.19 -16.83
CA GLY A 335 4.79 -2.28 -17.47
C GLY A 335 5.67 -3.42 -18.02
N GLU A 336 7.00 -3.26 -18.03
CA GLU A 336 7.93 -4.35 -18.34
C GLU A 336 7.81 -5.48 -17.31
N GLY A 337 7.93 -6.74 -17.76
CA GLY A 337 7.81 -7.93 -16.91
C GLY A 337 6.39 -8.37 -16.57
N LEU A 338 5.35 -7.66 -17.04
CA LEU A 338 3.96 -8.05 -16.80
C LEU A 338 3.62 -9.43 -17.39
N GLY A 339 4.17 -9.75 -18.57
CA GLY A 339 3.98 -11.07 -19.20
C GLY A 339 4.55 -12.21 -18.36
N ASP A 340 5.70 -12.00 -17.71
CA ASP A 340 6.33 -13.01 -16.84
C ASP A 340 5.48 -13.25 -15.59
N LEU A 341 4.91 -12.19 -15.01
CA LEU A 341 3.97 -12.29 -13.88
C LEU A 341 2.70 -13.06 -14.27
N ILE A 342 2.09 -12.72 -15.40
CA ILE A 342 0.91 -13.42 -15.95
C ILE A 342 1.22 -14.91 -16.16
N GLY A 343 2.39 -15.23 -16.72
CA GLY A 343 2.82 -16.62 -16.92
C GLY A 343 3.08 -17.35 -15.61
N LEU A 344 3.66 -16.68 -14.60
CA LEU A 344 3.86 -17.23 -13.26
C LEU A 344 2.52 -17.52 -12.57
N GLN A 345 1.58 -16.57 -12.60
CA GLN A 345 0.23 -16.71 -12.04
C GLN A 345 -0.46 -17.94 -12.61
N ALA A 346 -0.41 -18.13 -13.94
CA ALA A 346 -1.01 -19.29 -14.60
C ALA A 346 -0.44 -20.62 -14.06
N ARG A 347 0.89 -20.74 -13.96
CA ARG A 347 1.53 -21.95 -13.40
C ARG A 347 1.20 -22.16 -11.93
N MET A 348 1.07 -21.10 -11.16
CA MET A 348 0.70 -21.17 -9.74
C MET A 348 -0.74 -21.62 -9.54
N ILE A 349 -1.67 -21.20 -10.41
CA ILE A 349 -3.05 -21.70 -10.40
C ILE A 349 -3.06 -23.21 -10.69
N ASP A 350 -2.33 -23.65 -11.73
CA ASP A 350 -2.23 -25.07 -12.08
C ASP A 350 -1.68 -25.89 -10.90
N ARG A 351 -0.64 -25.37 -10.23
CA ARG A 351 -0.04 -26.03 -9.07
C ARG A 351 -0.99 -26.09 -7.87
N ALA A 352 -1.71 -25.00 -7.59
CA ALA A 352 -2.68 -24.95 -6.51
C ALA A 352 -3.80 -25.98 -6.73
N LEU A 353 -4.34 -26.07 -7.95
CA LEU A 353 -5.37 -27.07 -8.29
C LEU A 353 -4.89 -28.51 -8.07
N ALA A 354 -3.62 -28.80 -8.37
CA ALA A 354 -3.02 -30.12 -8.16
C ALA A 354 -2.84 -30.48 -6.67
N LEU A 355 -2.75 -29.49 -5.77
CA LEU A 355 -2.62 -29.68 -4.32
C LEU A 355 -3.98 -29.84 -3.61
N LEU A 356 -5.10 -29.61 -4.31
CA LEU A 356 -6.43 -29.81 -3.76
C LEU A 356 -6.79 -31.30 -3.67
N GLY A 357 -7.44 -31.68 -2.57
CA GLY A 357 -8.19 -32.93 -2.48
C GLY A 357 -9.45 -32.92 -3.38
N PRO A 358 -10.08 -34.09 -3.59
CA PRO A 358 -11.36 -34.17 -4.28
C PRO A 358 -12.41 -33.26 -3.64
N GLY A 359 -13.16 -32.51 -4.45
CA GLY A 359 -14.14 -31.56 -3.95
C GLY A 359 -13.55 -30.33 -3.24
N GLY A 360 -12.23 -30.15 -3.23
CA GLY A 360 -11.56 -28.99 -2.66
C GLY A 360 -11.80 -27.70 -3.46
N ARG A 361 -11.48 -26.56 -2.85
CA ARG A 361 -11.69 -25.24 -3.46
C ARG A 361 -10.46 -24.34 -3.40
N LEU A 362 -10.26 -23.58 -4.46
CA LEU A 362 -9.20 -22.57 -4.59
C LEU A 362 -9.83 -21.19 -4.66
N VAL A 363 -9.34 -20.22 -3.89
CA VAL A 363 -9.52 -18.81 -4.22
C VAL A 363 -8.23 -18.28 -4.81
N PHE A 364 -8.27 -17.94 -6.10
CA PHE A 364 -7.23 -17.16 -6.75
C PHE A 364 -7.54 -15.69 -6.57
N CYS A 365 -6.55 -14.89 -6.20
CA CYS A 365 -6.73 -13.47 -6.04
C CYS A 365 -5.45 -12.67 -6.32
N THR A 366 -5.62 -11.40 -6.73
CA THR A 366 -4.53 -10.46 -7.00
C THR A 366 -4.93 -9.05 -6.59
N CYS A 367 -3.96 -8.24 -6.16
CA CYS A 367 -4.15 -6.80 -5.95
C CYS A 367 -3.85 -5.98 -7.22
N SER A 368 -4.26 -6.47 -8.39
CA SER A 368 -4.09 -5.81 -9.69
C SER A 368 -5.38 -5.14 -10.15
N LEU A 369 -5.29 -4.12 -11.01
CA LEU A 369 -6.41 -3.52 -11.75
C LEU A 369 -6.49 -4.02 -13.20
N LEU A 370 -5.55 -4.87 -13.62
CA LEU A 370 -5.44 -5.35 -14.99
C LEU A 370 -6.25 -6.64 -15.17
N PRO A 371 -7.13 -6.73 -16.17
CA PRO A 371 -7.89 -7.96 -16.43
C PRO A 371 -7.02 -9.18 -16.76
N GLU A 372 -5.83 -8.95 -17.31
CA GLU A 372 -4.87 -9.99 -17.67
C GLU A 372 -4.29 -10.73 -16.45
N GLU A 373 -4.32 -10.11 -15.27
CA GLU A 373 -3.90 -10.69 -13.98
C GLU A 373 -5.11 -11.11 -13.10
N GLY A 374 -6.31 -11.13 -13.69
CA GLY A 374 -7.55 -11.47 -13.00
C GLY A 374 -8.47 -12.35 -13.84
N GLU A 375 -9.48 -11.74 -14.47
CA GLU A 375 -10.52 -12.42 -15.23
C GLU A 375 -9.94 -13.34 -16.32
N ALA A 376 -8.86 -12.92 -16.99
CA ALA A 376 -8.22 -13.72 -18.03
C ALA A 376 -7.54 -14.99 -17.48
N GLN A 377 -6.96 -14.92 -16.27
CA GLN A 377 -6.33 -16.07 -15.62
C GLN A 377 -7.36 -17.14 -15.29
N VAL A 378 -8.51 -16.72 -14.76
CA VAL A 378 -9.59 -17.63 -14.37
C VAL A 378 -10.23 -18.29 -15.57
N ARG A 379 -10.55 -17.53 -16.63
CA ARG A 379 -11.05 -18.12 -17.88
C ARG A 379 -10.08 -19.16 -18.44
N ALA A 380 -8.80 -18.81 -18.54
CA ALA A 380 -7.79 -19.73 -19.04
C ALA A 380 -7.63 -20.98 -18.15
N ALA A 381 -7.71 -20.84 -16.82
CA ALA A 381 -7.63 -21.99 -15.92
C ALA A 381 -8.83 -22.94 -16.07
N VAL A 382 -10.05 -22.40 -16.18
CA VAL A 382 -11.26 -23.21 -16.41
C VAL A 382 -11.22 -23.92 -17.77
N GLU A 383 -10.71 -23.27 -18.80
CA GLU A 383 -10.54 -23.89 -20.13
C GLU A 383 -9.46 -24.98 -20.14
N ARG A 384 -8.37 -24.81 -19.38
CA ARG A 384 -7.24 -25.76 -19.35
C ARG A 384 -7.48 -26.99 -18.48
N HIS A 385 -8.37 -26.93 -17.48
CA HIS A 385 -8.55 -27.99 -16.48
C HIS A 385 -9.97 -28.55 -16.51
N GLU A 386 -10.12 -29.78 -17.01
CA GLU A 386 -11.39 -30.51 -16.97
C GLU A 386 -11.86 -30.72 -15.51
N GLY A 387 -13.15 -30.55 -15.26
CA GLY A 387 -13.74 -30.67 -13.92
C GLY A 387 -13.49 -29.46 -13.00
N VAL A 388 -12.81 -28.42 -13.46
CA VAL A 388 -12.70 -27.14 -12.74
C VAL A 388 -13.76 -26.17 -13.23
N ARG A 389 -14.45 -25.51 -12.28
CA ARG A 389 -15.41 -24.45 -12.58
C ARG A 389 -15.22 -23.25 -11.67
N ALA A 390 -15.48 -22.05 -12.18
CA ALA A 390 -15.65 -20.87 -11.34
C ALA A 390 -17.03 -20.92 -10.67
N GLU A 391 -17.08 -20.69 -9.36
CA GLU A 391 -18.31 -20.64 -8.59
C GLU A 391 -18.62 -19.19 -8.22
N PRO A 392 -19.67 -18.58 -8.81
CA PRO A 392 -20.09 -17.23 -8.46
C PRO A 392 -20.33 -17.13 -6.95
N PRO A 393 -19.86 -16.05 -6.31
CA PRO A 393 -20.01 -15.90 -4.88
C PRO A 393 -21.41 -15.42 -4.52
N GLU A 394 -21.90 -15.91 -3.38
CA GLU A 394 -23.19 -15.51 -2.81
C GLU A 394 -22.96 -14.91 -1.42
N GLY A 395 -23.75 -13.89 -1.07
CA GLY A 395 -23.74 -13.31 0.27
C GLY A 395 -24.05 -11.82 0.29
N ALA A 396 -24.71 -11.38 1.37
CA ALA A 396 -25.14 -9.99 1.56
C ALA A 396 -24.00 -8.97 1.66
N TRP A 397 -22.75 -9.43 1.80
CA TRP A 397 -21.56 -8.57 1.87
C TRP A 397 -21.01 -8.18 0.49
N ILE A 398 -21.48 -8.84 -0.58
CA ILE A 398 -21.01 -8.63 -1.93
C ILE A 398 -21.76 -7.45 -2.54
N ASP A 399 -21.03 -6.43 -2.96
CA ASP A 399 -21.59 -5.34 -3.74
C ASP A 399 -21.83 -5.83 -5.17
N ALA A 400 -23.04 -5.65 -5.70
CA ALA A 400 -23.41 -6.10 -7.04
C ALA A 400 -22.48 -5.52 -8.14
N ARG A 401 -21.87 -4.35 -7.90
CA ARG A 401 -20.92 -3.71 -8.82
C ARG A 401 -19.60 -4.47 -8.95
N TRP A 402 -19.32 -5.41 -8.06
CA TRP A 402 -18.08 -6.19 -8.07
C TRP A 402 -18.14 -7.40 -8.98
N SER A 403 -19.33 -7.82 -9.42
CA SER A 403 -19.48 -9.03 -10.23
C SER A 403 -18.65 -8.97 -11.53
N SER A 404 -17.89 -10.03 -11.82
CA SER A 404 -17.21 -10.20 -13.11
C SER A 404 -17.89 -11.30 -13.95
N PRO A 405 -17.83 -11.22 -15.30
CA PRO A 405 -18.60 -12.11 -16.19
C PRO A 405 -18.30 -13.60 -16.02
N GLU A 406 -17.08 -13.96 -15.64
CA GLU A 406 -16.65 -15.34 -15.43
C GLU A 406 -16.96 -15.89 -14.03
N GLY A 407 -17.69 -15.15 -13.18
CA GLY A 407 -18.08 -15.58 -11.84
C GLY A 407 -17.11 -15.20 -10.72
N GLY A 408 -16.22 -14.23 -10.96
CA GLY A 408 -15.35 -13.66 -9.94
C GLY A 408 -15.86 -12.34 -9.36
N LEU A 409 -15.01 -11.67 -8.60
CA LEU A 409 -15.21 -10.32 -8.07
C LEU A 409 -14.05 -9.40 -8.45
N ARG A 410 -14.38 -8.24 -8.99
CA ARG A 410 -13.50 -7.13 -9.29
C ARG A 410 -13.86 -5.92 -8.43
N VAL A 411 -13.01 -5.64 -7.45
CA VAL A 411 -13.10 -4.43 -6.63
C VAL A 411 -12.25 -3.34 -7.28
N LEU A 412 -12.85 -2.19 -7.55
CA LEU A 412 -12.16 -1.02 -8.08
C LEU A 412 -12.10 0.08 -7.02
N PRO A 413 -11.03 0.90 -6.97
CA PRO A 413 -10.81 1.84 -5.88
C PRO A 413 -11.95 2.81 -5.60
N HIS A 414 -12.64 3.23 -6.65
CA HIS A 414 -13.74 4.19 -6.60
C HIS A 414 -15.06 3.60 -6.08
N HIS A 415 -15.21 2.27 -5.99
CA HIS A 415 -16.46 1.64 -5.52
C HIS A 415 -16.87 2.13 -4.14
N TRP A 416 -15.89 2.45 -3.29
CA TRP A 416 -16.09 3.00 -1.94
C TRP A 416 -15.61 4.44 -1.80
N ALA A 417 -15.65 5.26 -2.85
CA ALA A 417 -15.20 6.66 -2.79
C ALA A 417 -15.83 7.44 -1.62
N GLY A 418 -17.13 7.28 -1.36
CA GLY A 418 -17.84 7.88 -0.21
C GLY A 418 -17.45 7.35 1.17
N ARG A 419 -16.54 6.38 1.25
CA ARG A 419 -15.97 5.81 2.49
C ARG A 419 -14.45 5.96 2.54
N GLY A 420 -13.86 6.83 1.72
CA GLY A 420 -12.39 6.99 1.60
C GLY A 420 -11.72 6.00 0.64
N GLY A 421 -12.50 5.30 -0.18
CA GLY A 421 -12.03 4.33 -1.17
C GLY A 421 -11.74 2.94 -0.62
N ILE A 422 -11.35 2.04 -1.50
CA ILE A 422 -10.90 0.67 -1.22
C ILE A 422 -9.69 0.36 -2.12
N ASP A 423 -8.84 -0.61 -1.79
CA ASP A 423 -7.83 -1.04 -2.76
C ASP A 423 -8.49 -1.77 -3.95
N GLY A 424 -7.84 -1.72 -5.11
CA GLY A 424 -8.19 -2.54 -6.26
C GLY A 424 -7.82 -3.99 -6.02
N PHE A 425 -8.74 -4.91 -6.33
CA PHE A 425 -8.55 -6.33 -6.08
C PHE A 425 -9.35 -7.17 -7.07
N TYR A 426 -8.81 -8.34 -7.43
CA TYR A 426 -9.54 -9.40 -8.11
C TYR A 426 -9.52 -10.66 -7.26
N MET A 427 -10.63 -11.41 -7.29
CA MET A 427 -10.69 -12.73 -6.66
C MET A 427 -11.76 -13.60 -7.33
N ALA A 428 -11.51 -14.89 -7.36
CA ALA A 428 -12.47 -15.88 -7.88
C ALA A 428 -12.29 -17.21 -7.17
N ARG A 429 -13.42 -17.87 -6.87
CA ARG A 429 -13.43 -19.21 -6.30
C ARG A 429 -13.55 -20.24 -7.41
N LEU A 430 -12.58 -21.13 -7.49
CA LEU A 430 -12.57 -22.29 -8.36
C LEU A 430 -12.85 -23.54 -7.54
N ARG A 431 -13.72 -24.40 -8.06
CA ARG A 431 -14.02 -25.71 -7.48
C ARG A 431 -13.48 -26.80 -8.38
N ARG A 432 -12.74 -27.74 -7.79
CA ARG A 432 -12.36 -28.99 -8.45
C ARG A 432 -13.42 -30.03 -8.12
N ALA A 433 -14.07 -30.57 -9.16
CA ALA A 433 -15.12 -31.59 -9.02
C ALA A 433 -14.61 -32.88 -8.35
#